data_AF-A0A7D5EAJ2-F1
#
_entry.id   AF-A0A7D5EAJ2-F1
#
_cell.length_a   1.000
_cell.length_b   1.000
_cell.length_c   1.000
_cell.angle_alpha   90.00
_cell.angle_beta   90.00
_cell.angle_gamma   90.00
#
_symmetry.space_group_name_H-M   'P 1'
#
loop_
_entity.id
_entity.type
_entity.pdbx_description
1 polymer ?
#
loop_
_entity_poly.entity_id
_entity_poly.type
_entity_poly.pdbx_seq_one_letter_code
_entity_poly.pdbx_strand_id
1 'polypeptide(L)'
;MSEEEDVFGKVQNYSLRSYDFPILMKRLRQDSKRGLIELKPEDIEWFEVYEFALQQLDLKKGTASSDTHPGDWRNTASDFSKVKMLVDEMEEKGVIKDVNWNVGSLAIFTIPDESLYRRHICCLISTHLGSLYGNQ
;
A
#
# COMPACT_ATOMS: atom_id res chain seq x y z
N MET A 1 5.67 5.13 -25.92
CA MET A 1 5.05 4.86 -24.61
C MET A 1 4.49 6.17 -24.11
N SER A 2 3.17 6.32 -24.03
CA SER A 2 2.61 7.50 -23.38
C SER A 2 3.02 7.48 -21.91
N GLU A 3 3.38 8.64 -21.37
CA GLU A 3 3.77 8.91 -19.98
C GLU A 3 2.63 8.66 -18.95
N GLU A 4 1.67 7.79 -19.25
CA GLU A 4 0.87 7.13 -18.21
C GLU A 4 1.84 6.16 -17.52
N GLU A 5 2.57 6.72 -16.55
CA GLU A 5 3.71 6.17 -15.83
C GLU A 5 3.58 4.66 -15.59
N ASP A 6 4.63 3.93 -15.95
CA ASP A 6 4.74 2.49 -15.69
C ASP A 6 4.67 2.23 -14.18
N VAL A 7 3.45 2.06 -13.68
CA VAL A 7 3.16 1.91 -12.26
C VAL A 7 3.81 0.64 -11.71
N PHE A 8 3.94 -0.42 -12.53
CA PHE A 8 4.70 -1.60 -12.17
C PHE A 8 6.20 -1.31 -12.10
N GLY A 9 6.74 -0.55 -13.04
CA GLY A 9 8.12 -0.03 -12.97
C GLY A 9 8.39 0.78 -11.70
N LYS A 10 7.41 1.56 -11.22
CA LYS A 10 7.51 2.27 -9.93
C LYS A 10 7.52 1.33 -8.72
N VAL A 11 6.77 0.23 -8.76
CA VAL A 11 6.86 -0.81 -7.73
C VAL A 11 8.28 -1.42 -7.73
N GLN A 12 8.79 -1.80 -8.90
CA GLN A 12 10.11 -2.44 -9.03
C GLN A 12 11.26 -1.53 -8.60
N ASN A 13 11.16 -0.23 -8.89
CA ASN A 13 12.18 0.76 -8.53
C ASN A 13 11.96 1.40 -7.14
N TYR A 14 11.02 0.88 -6.35
CA TYR A 14 10.68 1.39 -5.01
C TYR A 14 10.34 2.89 -4.98
N SER A 15 9.66 3.38 -6.01
CA SER A 15 9.29 4.80 -6.16
C SER A 15 7.78 5.05 -6.12
N LEU A 16 6.97 4.00 -5.98
CA LEU A 16 5.51 4.09 -5.89
C LEU A 16 5.07 4.98 -4.71
N ARG A 17 4.18 5.94 -4.97
CA ARG A 17 3.54 6.85 -3.98
C ARG A 17 2.04 6.57 -3.89
N SER A 18 1.38 7.09 -2.85
CA SER A 18 -0.05 6.84 -2.65
C SER A 18 -0.93 7.32 -3.82
N TYR A 19 -0.63 8.44 -4.47
CA TYR A 19 -1.40 8.92 -5.62
C TYR A 19 -1.20 8.08 -6.91
N ASP A 20 -0.21 7.18 -6.97
CA ASP A 20 -0.06 6.23 -8.08
C ASP A 20 -1.07 5.08 -7.99
N PHE A 21 -1.70 4.90 -6.82
CA PHE A 21 -2.55 3.77 -6.51
C PHE A 21 -3.84 3.68 -7.34
N PRO A 22 -4.54 4.79 -7.64
CA PRO A 22 -5.66 4.76 -8.59
C PRO A 22 -5.26 4.24 -9.97
N ILE A 23 -4.04 4.52 -10.43
CA ILE A 23 -3.51 4.04 -11.72
C ILE A 23 -3.24 2.53 -11.63
N LEU A 24 -2.60 2.08 -10.55
CA LEU A 24 -2.37 0.65 -10.27
C LEU A 24 -3.69 -0.13 -10.28
N MET A 25 -4.69 0.32 -9.53
CA MET A 25 -5.99 -0.34 -9.43
C MET A 25 -6.76 -0.31 -10.75
N LYS A 26 -6.71 0.80 -11.50
CA LYS A 26 -7.29 0.88 -12.85
C LYS A 26 -6.67 -0.18 -13.76
N ARG A 27 -5.35 -0.36 -13.69
CA ARG A 27 -4.64 -1.35 -14.49
C ARG A 27 -5.04 -2.79 -14.13
N LEU A 28 -5.04 -3.14 -12.84
CA LEU A 28 -5.45 -4.47 -12.37
C LEU A 28 -6.89 -4.81 -12.77
N ARG A 29 -7.82 -3.85 -12.66
CA ARG A 29 -9.21 -4.03 -13.09
C ARG A 29 -9.32 -4.23 -14.61
N GLN A 30 -8.49 -3.56 -15.41
CA GLN A 30 -8.46 -3.75 -16.86
C GLN A 30 -7.89 -5.11 -17.24
N ASP A 31 -6.80 -5.53 -16.60
CA ASP A 31 -6.15 -6.82 -16.86
C ASP A 31 -7.06 -7.98 -16.43
N SER A 32 -7.81 -7.83 -15.32
CA SER A 32 -8.85 -8.77 -14.94
C SER A 32 -10.01 -8.86 -15.95
N LYS A 33 -10.51 -7.71 -16.44
CA LYS A 33 -11.53 -7.68 -17.51
C LYS A 33 -11.06 -8.34 -18.81
N ARG A 34 -9.76 -8.36 -19.07
CA ARG A 34 -9.13 -9.02 -20.22
C ARG A 34 -8.84 -10.51 -19.97
N GLY A 35 -9.10 -11.01 -18.77
CA GLY A 35 -8.80 -12.40 -18.38
C GLY A 35 -7.32 -12.68 -18.18
N LEU A 36 -6.49 -11.65 -17.99
CA LEU A 36 -5.05 -11.83 -17.73
C LEU A 36 -4.76 -12.23 -16.28
N ILE A 37 -5.60 -11.78 -15.36
CA ILE A 37 -5.54 -12.11 -13.93
C ILE A 37 -6.95 -12.36 -13.39
N GLU A 38 -7.04 -13.15 -12.33
CA GLU A 38 -8.24 -13.22 -11.50
C GLU A 38 -8.08 -12.25 -10.33
N LEU A 39 -8.81 -11.12 -10.35
CA LEU A 39 -8.76 -10.14 -9.27
C LEU A 39 -9.94 -10.37 -8.32
N LYS A 40 -9.66 -10.93 -7.14
CA LYS A 40 -10.66 -11.23 -6.11
C LYS A 40 -10.91 -10.00 -5.23
N PRO A 41 -12.07 -9.94 -4.53
CA PRO A 41 -12.32 -8.88 -3.55
C PRO A 41 -11.22 -8.77 -2.49
N GLU A 42 -10.70 -9.92 -2.04
CA GLU A 42 -9.62 -9.98 -1.06
C GLU A 42 -8.34 -9.28 -1.53
N ASP A 43 -8.03 -9.36 -2.84
CA ASP A 43 -6.88 -8.68 -3.42
C ASP A 43 -7.05 -7.16 -3.37
N ILE A 44 -8.25 -6.68 -3.71
CA ILE A 44 -8.59 -5.25 -3.66
C ILE A 44 -8.41 -4.71 -2.25
N GLU A 45 -8.91 -5.42 -1.24
CA GLU A 45 -8.78 -5.04 0.17
C GLU A 45 -7.31 -4.95 0.61
N TRP A 46 -6.46 -5.88 0.17
CA TRP A 46 -5.02 -5.81 0.45
C TRP A 46 -4.34 -4.62 -0.23
N PHE A 47 -4.71 -4.35 -1.49
CA PHE A 47 -4.23 -3.17 -2.18
C PHE A 47 -4.62 -1.88 -1.43
N GLU A 48 -5.86 -1.74 -0.98
CA GLU A 48 -6.29 -0.61 -0.15
C GLU A 48 -5.43 -0.45 1.13
N VAL A 49 -5.03 -1.54 1.77
CA VAL A 49 -4.13 -1.51 2.93
C VAL A 49 -2.71 -1.04 2.54
N TYR A 50 -2.20 -1.43 1.36
CA TYR A 50 -0.92 -0.91 0.87
C TYR A 50 -0.99 0.58 0.53
N GLU A 51 -2.12 1.07 0.01
CA GLU A 51 -2.36 2.49 -0.22
C GLU A 51 -2.29 3.26 1.10
N PHE A 52 -2.99 2.78 2.14
CA PHE A 52 -2.92 3.35 3.48
C PHE A 52 -1.48 3.46 3.98
N ALA A 53 -0.67 2.40 3.84
CA ALA A 53 0.72 2.43 4.25
C ALA A 53 1.54 3.51 3.51
N LEU A 54 1.35 3.62 2.19
CA LEU A 54 2.01 4.68 1.40
C LEU A 54 1.56 6.08 1.79
N GLN A 55 0.29 6.26 2.15
CA GLN A 55 -0.23 7.53 2.66
C GLN A 55 0.45 7.95 3.98
N GLN A 56 0.71 7.00 4.89
CA GLN A 56 1.45 7.29 6.13
C GLN A 56 2.90 7.73 5.86
N LEU A 57 3.53 7.14 4.85
CA LEU A 57 4.85 7.59 4.40
C LEU A 57 4.79 8.98 3.76
N ASP A 58 3.79 9.24 2.91
CA ASP A 58 3.63 10.55 2.26
C ASP A 58 3.31 11.66 3.29
N LEU A 59 2.59 11.34 4.37
CA LEU A 59 2.37 12.24 5.51
C LEU A 59 3.68 12.61 6.20
N LYS A 60 4.51 11.61 6.52
CA LYS A 60 5.82 11.84 7.12
C LYS A 60 6.71 12.73 6.25
N LYS A 61 6.61 12.60 4.93
CA LYS A 61 7.38 13.39 3.96
C LYS A 61 6.79 14.78 3.68
N GLY A 62 5.62 15.10 4.23
CA GLY A 62 4.92 16.35 3.94
C GLY A 62 4.40 16.44 2.50
N THR A 63 4.16 15.30 1.84
CA THR A 63 3.69 15.21 0.45
C THR A 63 2.30 14.57 0.33
N ALA A 64 1.61 14.33 1.44
CA ALA A 64 0.26 13.78 1.44
C ALA A 64 -0.79 14.78 0.97
N SER A 65 -1.97 14.26 0.58
CA SER A 65 -3.18 15.05 0.34
C SER A 65 -3.65 15.71 1.64
N SER A 66 -4.36 16.84 1.53
CA SER A 66 -4.99 17.54 2.66
C SER A 66 -5.95 16.66 3.46
N ASP A 67 -6.52 15.64 2.82
CA ASP A 67 -7.57 14.79 3.42
C ASP A 67 -6.97 13.57 4.13
N THR A 68 -5.65 13.36 4.00
CA THR A 68 -4.94 12.25 4.63
C THR A 68 -4.60 12.61 6.09
N HIS A 69 -4.95 11.72 7.03
CA HIS A 69 -4.73 11.94 8.45
C HIS A 69 -3.83 10.85 9.05
N PRO A 70 -2.94 11.20 10.01
CA PRO A 70 -2.06 10.22 10.65
C PRO A 70 -2.84 9.07 11.28
N GLY A 71 -2.47 7.85 10.88
CA GLY A 71 -3.07 6.59 11.33
C GLY A 71 -4.52 6.35 10.93
N ASP A 72 -5.15 7.25 10.17
CA ASP A 72 -6.54 7.08 9.74
C ASP A 72 -6.63 6.27 8.45
N TRP A 73 -6.93 4.99 8.60
CA TRP A 73 -7.09 4.05 7.49
C TRP A 73 -8.52 4.02 6.93
N ARG A 74 -9.52 4.56 7.65
CA ARG A 74 -10.96 4.29 7.39
C ARG A 74 -11.47 4.89 6.08
N ASN A 75 -10.77 5.88 5.53
CA ASN A 75 -11.08 6.49 4.24
C ASN A 75 -10.39 5.78 3.07
N THR A 76 -9.58 4.75 3.33
CA THR A 76 -8.74 4.11 2.32
C THR A 76 -8.89 2.60 2.34
N ALA A 77 -8.83 1.97 3.52
CA ALA A 77 -9.01 0.54 3.70
C ALA A 77 -10.39 0.20 4.27
N SER A 78 -10.94 -0.92 3.79
CA SER A 78 -12.24 -1.44 4.20
C SER A 78 -12.18 -2.49 5.31
N ASP A 79 -11.02 -3.12 5.55
CA ASP A 79 -10.85 -4.20 6.52
C ASP A 79 -9.80 -3.88 7.59
N PHE A 80 -10.28 -3.61 8.82
CA PHE A 80 -9.43 -3.36 9.99
C PHE A 80 -8.45 -4.52 10.28
N SER A 81 -8.88 -5.77 10.09
CA SER A 81 -8.07 -6.93 10.42
C SER A 81 -6.80 -6.98 9.56
N LYS A 82 -6.90 -6.64 8.27
CA LYS A 82 -5.76 -6.56 7.35
C LYS A 82 -4.85 -5.37 7.65
N VAL A 83 -5.41 -4.22 8.01
CA VAL A 83 -4.61 -3.07 8.49
C VAL A 83 -3.79 -3.49 9.71
N LYS A 84 -4.44 -4.16 10.67
CA LYS A 84 -3.76 -4.68 11.86
C LYS A 84 -2.69 -5.72 11.51
N MET A 85 -2.98 -6.67 10.62
CA MET A 85 -2.00 -7.66 10.17
C MET A 85 -0.76 -7.01 9.56
N LEU A 86 -0.92 -6.00 8.69
CA LEU A 86 0.21 -5.29 8.11
C LEU A 86 1.00 -4.53 9.19
N VAL A 87 0.32 -3.76 10.05
CA VAL A 87 0.99 -2.96 11.09
C VAL A 87 1.76 -3.85 12.06
N ASP A 88 1.15 -4.94 12.53
CA ASP A 88 1.81 -5.90 13.44
C ASP A 88 3.04 -6.54 12.75
N GLU A 89 2.93 -6.92 11.47
CA GLU A 89 4.04 -7.47 10.67
C GLU A 89 5.20 -6.48 10.49
N MET A 90 4.88 -5.21 10.24
CA MET A 90 5.87 -4.16 10.09
C MET A 90 6.57 -3.83 11.40
N GLU A 91 5.87 -3.88 12.54
CA GLU A 91 6.45 -3.69 13.86
C GLU A 91 7.38 -4.85 14.22
N GLU A 92 6.94 -6.09 14.01
CA GLU A 92 7.75 -7.29 14.26
C GLU A 92 9.07 -7.24 13.46
N LYS A 93 9.02 -6.78 12.21
CA LYS A 93 10.20 -6.64 11.33
C LYS A 93 11.01 -5.36 11.59
N GLY A 94 10.58 -4.51 12.51
CA GLY A 94 11.25 -3.25 12.85
C GLY A 94 11.19 -2.18 11.74
N VAL A 95 10.27 -2.33 10.79
CA VAL A 95 10.01 -1.35 9.71
C VAL A 95 9.28 -0.13 10.26
N ILE A 96 8.48 -0.32 11.31
CA ILE A 96 7.89 0.73 12.14
C ILE A 96 8.19 0.46 13.62
N LYS A 97 7.93 1.45 14.47
CA LYS A 97 8.08 1.38 15.93
C LYS A 97 6.96 2.12 16.64
N ASP A 98 6.84 1.88 17.95
CA ASP A 98 5.95 2.60 18.85
C ASP A 98 4.47 2.53 18.40
N VAL A 99 4.02 1.36 17.96
CA VAL A 99 2.64 1.19 17.50
C VAL A 99 1.67 1.43 18.65
N ASN A 100 0.68 2.29 18.41
CA ASN A 100 -0.40 2.59 19.33
C ASN A 100 -1.73 2.64 18.57
N TRP A 101 -2.66 1.79 19.02
CA TRP A 101 -4.04 1.77 18.57
C TRP A 101 -4.90 2.63 19.50
N ASN A 102 -5.34 3.80 19.03
CA ASN A 102 -6.15 4.68 19.86
C ASN A 102 -7.63 4.24 19.89
N VAL A 103 -8.45 4.90 20.73
CA VAL A 103 -9.89 4.61 20.90
C VAL A 103 -10.69 4.72 19.59
N GLY A 104 -10.19 5.49 18.60
CA GLY A 104 -10.77 5.62 17.27
C GLY A 104 -10.32 4.54 16.28
N SER A 105 -9.57 3.52 16.74
CA SER A 105 -8.89 2.52 15.90
C SER A 105 -7.87 3.11 14.93
N LEU A 106 -7.32 4.29 15.22
CA LEU A 106 -6.21 4.85 14.43
C LEU A 106 -4.93 4.05 14.70
N ALA A 107 -4.17 3.76 13.64
CA ALA A 107 -2.88 3.10 13.72
C ALA A 107 -1.76 4.15 13.78
N ILE A 108 -1.39 4.59 14.99
CA ILE A 108 -0.32 5.57 15.18
C ILE A 108 1.01 4.82 15.35
N PHE A 109 2.02 5.20 14.59
CA PHE A 109 3.35 4.57 14.66
C PHE A 109 4.44 5.51 14.15
N THR A 110 5.69 5.20 14.52
CA THR A 110 6.89 5.87 14.05
C THR A 110 7.48 5.11 12.85
N ILE A 111 7.78 5.82 11.76
CA ILE A 111 8.57 5.28 10.64
C ILE A 111 10.03 5.71 10.86
N PRO A 112 10.96 4.84 11.27
CA PRO A 112 12.35 5.22 11.55
C PRO A 112 13.16 5.47 10.26
N ASP A 113 12.92 4.70 9.20
CA ASP A 113 13.63 4.77 7.93
C ASP A 113 12.62 4.74 6.77
N GLU A 114 12.53 5.85 6.04
CA GLU A 114 11.59 6.03 4.93
C GLU A 114 11.91 5.14 3.73
N SER A 115 13.20 4.89 3.47
CA SER A 115 13.66 4.08 2.36
C SER A 115 13.37 2.61 2.63
N LEU A 116 13.64 2.14 3.85
CA LEU A 116 13.28 0.78 4.28
C LEU A 116 11.76 0.57 4.24
N TYR A 117 10.99 1.51 4.79
CA TYR A 117 9.53 1.46 4.80
C TYR A 117 8.97 1.35 3.38
N ARG A 118 9.38 2.25 2.48
CA ARG A 118 8.93 2.24 1.08
C ARG A 118 9.27 0.95 0.37
N ARG A 119 10.51 0.48 0.55
CA ARG A 119 10.99 -0.77 -0.03
C ARG A 119 10.16 -1.96 0.46
N HIS A 120 9.87 -2.02 1.75
CA HIS A 120 9.03 -3.07 2.34
C HIS A 120 7.66 -3.13 1.68
N ILE A 121 6.94 -2.00 1.63
CA ILE A 121 5.62 -1.94 1.01
C ILE A 121 5.66 -2.30 -0.48
N CYS A 122 6.65 -1.78 -1.24
CA CYS A 122 6.79 -2.13 -2.65
C CYS A 122 7.13 -3.61 -2.85
N CYS A 123 7.88 -4.26 -1.94
CA CYS A 123 8.12 -5.69 -1.99
C CYS A 123 6.84 -6.51 -1.75
N LEU A 124 5.98 -6.09 -0.80
CA LEU A 124 4.67 -6.71 -0.58
C LEU A 124 3.79 -6.61 -1.83
N ILE A 125 3.71 -5.41 -2.42
CA ILE A 125 3.00 -5.16 -3.67
C ILE A 125 3.56 -6.04 -4.80
N SER A 126 4.89 -6.08 -4.99
CA SER A 126 5.53 -6.93 -6.00
C SER A 126 5.19 -8.41 -5.81
N THR A 127 5.18 -8.89 -4.56
CA THR A 127 4.87 -10.29 -4.24
C THR A 127 3.40 -10.60 -4.57
N HIS A 128 2.49 -9.70 -4.23
CA HIS A 128 1.07 -9.82 -4.56
C HIS A 128 0.83 -9.76 -6.08
N LEU A 129 1.52 -8.86 -6.80
CA LEU A 129 1.47 -8.85 -8.25
C LEU A 129 2.00 -10.16 -8.83
N GLY A 130 3.12 -10.69 -8.31
CA GLY A 130 3.66 -11.99 -8.73
C GLY A 130 2.67 -13.14 -8.56
N SER A 131 1.90 -13.16 -7.46
CA SER A 131 0.86 -14.19 -7.26
C SER A 131 -0.32 -14.04 -8.23
N LEU A 132 -0.73 -12.82 -8.56
CA LEU A 132 -1.83 -12.56 -9.50
C LEU A 132 -1.50 -12.94 -10.95
N TYR A 133 -0.28 -12.63 -11.39
CA TYR A 133 0.16 -12.93 -12.76
C TYR A 133 0.69 -14.36 -12.91
N GLY A 134 0.76 -15.12 -11.80
CA GLY A 134 1.45 -16.40 -11.70
C GLY A 134 2.96 -16.17 -11.77
N ASN A 135 3.69 -16.58 -10.73
CA ASN A 135 5.16 -16.53 -10.72
C ASN A 135 5.69 -17.14 -12.03
N GLN A 136 6.15 -16.28 -12.95
CA GLN A 136 6.85 -16.69 -14.16
C GLN A 136 8.24 -17.20 -13.81
#